data_AF-U4VEZ7-F1
#
_entry.id   AF-U4VEZ7-F1
#
_cell.length_a   1.000
_cell.length_b   1.000
_cell.length_c   1.000
_cell.angle_alpha   90.00
_cell.angle_beta   90.00
_cell.angle_gamma   90.00
#
_symmetry.space_group_name_H-M   'P 1'
#
loop_
_entity.id
_entity.type
_entity.pdbx_description
1 polymer ?
#
loop_
_entity_poly.entity_id
_entity_poly.type
_entity_poly.pdbx_seq_one_letter_code
_entity_poly.pdbx_strand_id
1 'polypeptide(L)'
;MNTAFWSLVYEMRISIIFPLLFALTIALRPTTAIVVAFGLSILANGLRSDPYTGGWWITVHFASFFLLGSLMAQNLPAIQSFYRRLSNRMAIAINILALILVTYGAGPPMLKSWLGDLTDWATITGLVWVMVLAVSSDTLRRFLLLPPLPQFLGRISYSLYLVHATVLFALVHLFYGHVALIALLPAYLVLSVGVATLMHRYIELPTMARGKLLAARFAY
;
A
#
# COMPACT_ATOMS: atom_id res chain seq x y z
N MET A 1 -3.06 -17.45 -11.11
CA MET A 1 -2.94 -16.00 -11.34
C MET A 1 -2.21 -15.39 -10.17
N ASN A 2 -1.18 -14.59 -10.36
CA ASN A 2 -0.52 -13.93 -9.23
C ASN A 2 -1.30 -12.66 -8.87
N THR A 3 -1.75 -12.58 -7.61
CA THR A 3 -2.61 -11.50 -7.10
C THR A 3 -1.91 -10.14 -7.05
N ALA A 4 -0.59 -10.08 -7.06
CA ALA A 4 0.17 -8.82 -7.08
C ALA A 4 0.30 -8.20 -8.48
N PHE A 5 0.18 -9.01 -9.56
CA PHE A 5 0.37 -8.49 -10.92
C PHE A 5 -0.71 -7.48 -11.33
N TRP A 6 -1.92 -7.62 -10.78
CA TRP A 6 -3.03 -6.72 -11.12
C TRP A 6 -2.73 -5.28 -10.71
N SER A 7 -2.11 -5.08 -9.55
CA SER A 7 -1.78 -3.78 -8.96
C SER A 7 -0.44 -3.26 -9.46
N LEU A 8 0.51 -4.14 -9.75
CA LEU A 8 1.85 -3.77 -10.23
C LEU A 8 1.81 -2.87 -11.48
N VAL A 9 0.90 -3.14 -12.42
CA VAL A 9 0.74 -2.32 -13.63
C VAL A 9 0.35 -0.88 -13.27
N TYR A 10 -0.55 -0.70 -12.31
CA TYR A 10 -0.98 0.62 -11.86
C TYR A 10 0.11 1.31 -11.05
N GLU A 11 0.79 0.59 -10.15
CA GLU A 11 1.92 1.10 -9.36
C GLU A 11 3.04 1.62 -10.26
N MET A 12 3.38 0.88 -11.33
CA MET A 12 4.38 1.30 -12.32
C MET A 12 3.96 2.55 -13.09
N ARG A 13 2.72 2.61 -13.57
CA ARG A 13 2.17 3.80 -14.27
C ARG A 13 2.23 5.02 -13.37
N ILE A 14 1.78 4.89 -12.12
CA ILE A 14 1.78 5.98 -11.14
C ILE A 14 3.19 6.42 -10.80
N SER A 15 4.13 5.48 -10.63
CA SER A 15 5.54 5.79 -10.34
C SER A 15 6.21 6.62 -11.43
N ILE A 16 5.86 6.39 -12.71
CA ILE A 16 6.38 7.18 -13.84
C ILE A 16 5.88 8.63 -13.76
N ILE A 17 4.60 8.84 -13.42
CA ILE A 17 4.01 10.18 -13.31
C ILE A 17 4.17 10.80 -11.92
N PHE A 18 4.76 10.08 -10.97
CA PHE A 18 4.86 10.50 -9.58
C PHE A 18 5.54 11.86 -9.38
N PRO A 19 6.61 12.24 -10.13
CA PRO A 19 7.19 13.58 -10.03
C PRO A 19 6.18 14.70 -10.31
N LEU A 20 5.24 14.49 -11.25
CA LEU A 20 4.19 15.46 -11.55
C LEU A 20 3.14 15.50 -10.44
N LEU A 21 2.73 14.33 -9.91
CA LEU A 21 1.83 14.25 -8.76
C LEU A 21 2.44 14.95 -7.53
N PHE A 22 3.74 14.75 -7.30
CA PHE A 22 4.47 15.41 -6.23
C PHE A 22 4.54 16.93 -6.44
N ALA A 23 4.87 17.39 -7.65
CA ALA A 23 4.86 18.82 -7.98
C ALA A 23 3.49 19.46 -7.75
N LEU A 24 2.39 18.76 -8.08
CA LEU A 24 1.03 19.20 -7.80
C LEU A 24 0.79 19.40 -6.29
N THR A 25 1.27 18.48 -5.46
CA THR A 25 1.13 18.60 -3.99
C THR A 25 1.96 19.75 -3.38
N ILE A 26 3.04 20.17 -4.05
CA ILE A 26 3.80 21.36 -3.65
C ILE A 26 3.10 22.64 -4.09
N ALA A 27 2.52 22.64 -5.30
CA ALA A 27 1.88 23.82 -5.89
C ALA A 27 0.53 24.16 -5.23
N LEU A 28 -0.16 23.16 -4.67
CA LEU A 28 -1.48 23.32 -4.07
C LEU A 28 -1.42 23.39 -2.53
N ARG A 29 -2.40 24.07 -1.93
CA ARG A 29 -2.65 23.95 -0.49
C ARG A 29 -3.09 22.51 -0.17
N PRO A 30 -2.75 21.95 1.02
CA PRO A 30 -3.11 20.57 1.37
C PRO A 30 -4.60 20.26 1.24
N THR A 31 -5.47 21.17 1.66
CA THR A 31 -6.92 21.02 1.54
C THR A 31 -7.37 20.95 0.08
N THR A 32 -6.85 21.83 -0.78
CA THR A 32 -7.11 21.82 -2.22
C THR A 32 -6.61 20.54 -2.87
N ALA A 33 -5.42 20.06 -2.50
CA ALA A 33 -4.85 18.82 -3.03
C ALA A 33 -5.69 17.59 -2.65
N ILE A 34 -6.24 17.54 -1.42
CA ILE A 34 -7.19 16.49 -1.01
C ILE A 34 -8.48 16.55 -1.84
N VAL A 35 -9.05 17.74 -2.03
CA VAL A 35 -10.26 17.93 -2.84
C VAL A 35 -10.01 17.50 -4.30
N VAL A 36 -8.85 17.85 -4.86
CA VAL A 36 -8.45 17.41 -6.20
C VAL A 36 -8.29 15.88 -6.26
N ALA A 37 -7.62 15.27 -5.29
CA ALA A 37 -7.46 13.81 -5.23
C ALA A 37 -8.83 13.10 -5.17
N PHE A 38 -9.75 13.61 -4.34
CA PHE A 38 -11.11 13.07 -4.24
C PHE A 38 -11.91 13.28 -5.54
N GLY A 39 -11.84 14.47 -6.12
CA GLY A 39 -12.49 14.79 -7.40
C GLY A 39 -12.01 13.92 -8.55
N LEU A 40 -10.69 13.70 -8.67
CA LEU A 40 -10.09 12.79 -9.66
C LEU A 40 -10.60 11.35 -9.50
N SER A 41 -10.75 10.90 -8.25
CA SER A 41 -11.31 9.57 -7.96
C SER A 41 -12.78 9.47 -8.37
N ILE A 42 -13.61 10.50 -8.12
CA ILE A 42 -15.00 10.53 -8.55
C ILE A 42 -15.10 10.52 -10.07
N LEU A 43 -14.33 11.37 -10.75
CA LEU A 43 -14.30 11.45 -12.21
C LEU A 43 -13.86 10.11 -12.81
N ALA A 44 -12.81 9.50 -12.26
CA ALA A 44 -12.35 8.19 -12.67
C ALA A 44 -13.42 7.10 -12.51
N ASN A 45 -14.16 7.12 -11.41
CA ASN A 45 -15.22 6.15 -11.16
C ASN A 45 -16.42 6.36 -12.11
N GLY A 46 -16.83 7.60 -12.36
CA GLY A 46 -17.95 7.93 -13.25
C GLY A 46 -17.68 7.71 -14.74
N LEU A 47 -16.43 7.87 -15.18
CA LEU A 47 -16.02 7.64 -16.59
C LEU A 47 -15.71 6.17 -16.90
N ARG A 48 -15.78 5.30 -15.89
CA ARG A 48 -15.45 3.89 -16.07
C ARG A 48 -16.64 3.13 -16.63
N SER A 49 -16.46 2.54 -17.81
CA SER A 49 -17.50 1.77 -18.51
C SER A 49 -17.66 0.33 -18.00
N ASP A 50 -16.64 -0.25 -17.35
CA ASP A 50 -16.69 -1.62 -16.79
C ASP A 50 -15.88 -1.73 -15.48
N PRO A 51 -16.47 -2.26 -14.39
CA PRO A 51 -15.80 -2.53 -13.13
C PRO A 51 -14.56 -3.45 -13.17
N TYR A 52 -14.44 -4.28 -14.21
CA TYR A 52 -13.50 -5.38 -14.26
C TYR A 52 -12.38 -5.19 -15.29
N THR A 53 -12.47 -4.17 -16.14
CA THR A 53 -11.41 -3.88 -17.11
C THR A 53 -10.32 -3.01 -16.47
N GLY A 54 -9.06 -3.45 -16.61
CA GLY A 54 -7.86 -2.74 -16.12
C GLY A 54 -7.54 -1.45 -16.88
N GLY A 55 -8.54 -0.61 -17.08
CA GLY A 55 -8.47 0.64 -17.83
C GLY A 55 -7.65 1.71 -17.11
N TRP A 56 -7.30 2.76 -17.84
CA TRP A 56 -6.51 3.88 -17.30
C TRP A 56 -7.19 4.62 -16.14
N TRP A 57 -8.52 4.59 -16.06
CA TRP A 57 -9.28 5.26 -15.00
C TRP A 57 -9.00 4.69 -13.60
N ILE A 58 -8.78 3.37 -13.47
CA ILE A 58 -8.39 2.81 -12.18
C ILE A 58 -7.02 3.31 -11.72
N THR A 59 -6.12 3.60 -12.68
CA THR A 59 -4.82 4.22 -12.39
C THR A 59 -5.02 5.64 -11.85
N VAL A 60 -5.96 6.41 -12.39
CA VAL A 60 -6.30 7.76 -11.89
C VAL A 60 -6.86 7.69 -10.47
N HIS A 61 -7.77 6.75 -10.21
CA HIS A 61 -8.31 6.52 -8.87
C HIS A 61 -7.21 6.20 -7.86
N PHE A 62 -6.31 5.25 -8.16
CA PHE A 62 -5.20 4.91 -7.27
C PHE A 62 -4.13 6.02 -7.18
N ALA A 63 -3.93 6.82 -8.23
CA ALA A 63 -3.02 7.98 -8.19
C ALA A 63 -3.44 9.00 -7.13
N SER A 64 -4.74 9.14 -6.87
CA SER A 64 -5.25 9.97 -5.77
C SER A 64 -4.71 9.55 -4.40
N PHE A 65 -4.48 8.25 -4.18
CA PHE A 65 -3.92 7.77 -2.91
C PHE A 65 -2.43 8.05 -2.78
N PHE A 66 -1.68 8.07 -3.90
CA PHE A 66 -0.29 8.53 -3.93
C PHE A 66 -0.19 10.03 -3.61
N LEU A 67 -1.16 10.84 -4.06
CA LEU A 67 -1.25 12.25 -3.66
C LEU A 67 -1.45 12.39 -2.14
N LEU A 68 -2.35 11.60 -1.54
CA LEU A 68 -2.54 11.60 -0.08
C LEU A 68 -1.27 11.19 0.67
N GLY A 69 -0.57 10.15 0.20
CA GLY A 69 0.71 9.72 0.77
C GLY A 69 1.78 10.81 0.69
N SER A 70 1.88 11.52 -0.44
CA SER A 70 2.77 12.67 -0.62
C SER A 70 2.44 13.81 0.35
N LEU A 71 1.16 14.17 0.48
CA LEU A 71 0.72 15.21 1.41
C LEU A 71 1.01 14.84 2.87
N MET A 72 0.77 13.57 3.24
CA MET A 72 1.10 13.05 4.56
C MET A 72 2.60 13.18 4.83
N ALA A 73 3.46 12.82 3.87
CA ALA A 73 4.91 12.91 4.01
C ALA A 73 5.38 14.37 4.20
N GLN A 74 4.84 15.31 3.43
CA GLN A 74 5.17 16.73 3.54
C GLN A 74 4.74 17.36 4.87
N ASN A 75 3.64 16.88 5.44
CA ASN A 75 3.07 17.42 6.68
C ASN A 75 3.36 16.54 7.91
N LEU A 76 4.30 15.59 7.79
CA LEU A 76 4.56 14.58 8.81
C LEU A 76 4.85 15.18 10.20
N PRO A 77 5.67 16.24 10.37
CA PRO A 77 5.91 16.83 11.69
C PRO A 77 4.64 17.41 12.34
N ALA A 78 3.80 18.07 11.55
CA ALA A 78 2.53 18.62 12.02
C ALA A 78 1.57 17.50 12.44
N ILE A 79 1.49 16.43 11.65
CA ILE A 79 0.68 15.24 11.93
C ILE A 79 1.14 14.54 13.21
N GLN A 80 2.45 14.36 13.40
CA GLN A 80 3.00 13.79 14.63
C GLN A 80 2.68 14.66 15.86
N SER A 81 2.77 15.98 15.70
CA SER A 81 2.42 16.92 16.78
C SER A 81 0.94 16.86 17.14
N PHE A 82 0.06 16.72 16.14
CA PHE A 82 -1.37 16.55 16.33
C PHE A 82 -1.68 15.24 17.07
N TYR A 83 -1.10 14.12 16.62
CA TYR A 83 -1.30 12.81 17.25
C TYR A 83 -0.86 12.82 18.73
N ARG A 84 0.28 13.45 19.05
CA ARG A 84 0.78 13.56 20.43
C ARG A 84 -0.08 14.43 21.34
N ARG A 85 -0.93 15.30 20.78
CA ARG A 85 -1.89 16.13 21.55
C ARG A 85 -3.18 15.37 21.91
N LEU A 86 -3.43 14.22 21.29
CA LEU A 86 -4.61 13.41 21.59
C LEU A 86 -4.50 12.83 23.01
N SER A 87 -5.62 12.85 23.75
CA SER A 87 -5.70 12.08 24.98
C SER A 87 -5.62 10.58 24.69
N ASN A 88 -5.14 9.78 25.63
CA ASN A 88 -5.01 8.32 25.44
C ASN A 88 -6.33 7.66 25.01
N ARG A 89 -7.46 8.10 25.57
CA ARG A 89 -8.79 7.57 25.21
C ARG A 89 -9.15 7.90 23.76
N MET A 90 -8.89 9.13 23.33
CA MET A 90 -9.16 9.56 21.95
C MET A 90 -8.24 8.82 20.97
N ALA A 91 -6.95 8.70 21.29
CA ALA A 91 -6.02 7.95 20.46
C ALA A 91 -6.46 6.49 20.28
N ILE A 92 -6.83 5.81 21.38
CA ILE A 92 -7.35 4.43 21.32
C ILE A 92 -8.61 4.36 20.45
N ALA A 93 -9.58 5.25 20.65
CA ALA A 93 -10.83 5.26 19.89
C ALA A 93 -10.57 5.44 18.38
N ILE A 94 -9.73 6.41 18.00
CA ILE A 94 -9.42 6.64 16.57
C ILE A 94 -8.61 5.47 16.00
N ASN A 95 -7.69 4.87 16.75
CA ASN A 95 -6.93 3.71 16.30
C ASN A 95 -7.82 2.48 16.06
N ILE A 96 -8.80 2.24 16.95
CA ILE A 96 -9.81 1.17 16.76
C ILE A 96 -10.66 1.48 15.53
N LEU A 97 -11.14 2.72 15.40
CA LEU A 97 -11.92 3.15 14.23
C LEU A 97 -11.11 2.97 12.93
N ALA A 98 -9.84 3.34 12.92
CA ALA A 98 -8.97 3.15 11.77
C ALA A 98 -8.83 1.67 11.40
N LEU A 99 -8.66 0.77 12.38
CA LEU A 99 -8.60 -0.67 12.12
C LEU A 99 -9.93 -1.22 11.57
N ILE A 100 -11.07 -0.72 12.06
CA ILE A 100 -12.39 -1.04 11.53
C ILE A 100 -12.52 -0.56 10.08
N LEU A 101 -12.09 0.66 9.77
CA LEU A 101 -12.11 1.21 8.41
C LEU A 101 -11.19 0.44 7.46
N VAL A 102 -10.01 0.01 7.90
CA VAL A 102 -9.14 -0.84 7.08
C VAL A 102 -9.83 -2.15 6.74
N THR A 103 -10.52 -2.76 7.73
CA THR A 103 -11.11 -4.10 7.58
C THR A 103 -12.45 -4.08 6.84
N TYR A 104 -13.28 -3.06 7.08
CA TYR A 104 -14.67 -3.00 6.64
C TYR A 104 -15.01 -1.74 5.84
N GLY A 105 -14.03 -0.87 5.54
CA GLY A 105 -14.25 0.42 4.88
C GLY A 105 -14.84 0.29 3.48
N ALA A 106 -14.46 -0.75 2.72
CA ALA A 106 -15.04 -1.06 1.42
C ALA A 106 -16.55 -1.35 1.49
N GLY A 107 -17.07 -1.64 2.69
CA GLY A 107 -18.47 -1.90 2.96
C GLY A 107 -18.97 -3.25 2.42
N PRO A 108 -20.27 -3.54 2.57
CA PRO A 108 -20.87 -4.72 1.99
C PRO A 108 -20.90 -4.64 0.44
N PRO A 109 -20.98 -5.77 -0.27
CA PRO A 109 -21.01 -5.80 -1.74
C PRO A 109 -22.07 -4.88 -2.36
N MET A 110 -23.23 -4.74 -1.70
CA MET A 110 -24.29 -3.81 -2.10
C MET A 110 -23.79 -2.37 -2.14
N LEU A 111 -23.08 -1.90 -1.11
CA LEU A 111 -22.56 -0.53 -1.10
C LEU A 111 -21.55 -0.31 -2.22
N LYS A 112 -20.68 -1.30 -2.47
CA LYS A 112 -19.71 -1.26 -3.57
C LYS A 112 -20.37 -1.27 -4.95
N SER A 113 -21.53 -1.91 -5.13
CA SER A 113 -22.27 -1.80 -6.41
C SER A 113 -22.87 -0.41 -6.66
N TRP A 114 -23.22 0.34 -5.60
CA TRP A 114 -23.76 1.70 -5.73
C TRP A 114 -22.68 2.77 -5.88
N LEU A 115 -21.62 2.68 -5.08
CA LEU A 115 -20.57 3.70 -4.99
C LEU A 115 -19.29 3.34 -5.76
N GLY A 116 -19.22 2.13 -6.32
CA GLY A 116 -18.03 1.65 -7.01
C GLY A 116 -16.80 1.67 -6.10
N ASP A 117 -15.68 2.12 -6.65
CA ASP A 117 -14.39 2.18 -5.94
C ASP A 117 -14.33 3.37 -4.96
N LEU A 118 -15.36 4.22 -4.90
CA LEU A 118 -15.42 5.29 -3.89
C LEU A 118 -15.51 4.74 -2.47
N THR A 119 -15.97 3.49 -2.29
CA THR A 119 -15.94 2.83 -0.99
C THR A 119 -14.52 2.62 -0.47
N ASP A 120 -13.52 2.58 -1.35
CA ASP A 120 -12.13 2.39 -0.97
C ASP A 120 -11.57 3.60 -0.19
N TRP A 121 -12.19 4.79 -0.27
CA TRP A 121 -11.78 5.98 0.50
C TRP A 121 -11.91 5.80 2.00
N ALA A 122 -12.90 5.03 2.46
CA ALA A 122 -13.02 4.68 3.88
C ALA A 122 -11.83 3.83 4.32
N THR A 123 -11.49 2.80 3.53
CA THR A 123 -10.32 1.95 3.77
C THR A 123 -9.01 2.73 3.74
N ILE A 124 -8.84 3.63 2.76
CA ILE A 124 -7.63 4.47 2.65
C ILE A 124 -7.52 5.44 3.81
N THR A 125 -8.61 6.01 4.30
CA THR A 125 -8.59 6.86 5.50
C THR A 125 -8.11 6.06 6.71
N GLY A 126 -8.59 4.82 6.88
CA GLY A 126 -8.08 3.90 7.89
C GLY A 126 -6.59 3.60 7.72
N LEU A 127 -6.13 3.31 6.49
CA LEU A 127 -4.72 3.01 6.19
C LEU A 127 -3.80 4.21 6.46
N VAL A 128 -4.20 5.42 6.04
CA VAL A 128 -3.46 6.66 6.35
C VAL A 128 -3.33 6.81 7.86
N TRP A 129 -4.41 6.61 8.62
CA TRP A 129 -4.33 6.70 10.08
C TRP A 129 -3.46 5.61 10.70
N VAL A 130 -3.48 4.37 10.20
CA VAL A 130 -2.56 3.31 10.63
C VAL A 130 -1.11 3.69 10.34
N MET A 131 -0.83 4.34 9.20
CA MET A 131 0.51 4.89 8.93
C MET A 131 0.87 5.98 9.93
N VAL A 132 -0.04 6.91 10.23
CA VAL A 132 0.16 7.95 11.26
C VAL A 132 0.47 7.32 12.62
N LEU A 133 -0.27 6.29 13.02
CA LEU A 133 -0.02 5.53 14.25
C LEU A 133 1.39 4.92 14.25
N ALA A 134 1.80 4.26 13.15
CA ALA A 134 3.10 3.62 13.01
C ALA A 134 4.27 4.60 13.13
N VAL A 135 4.13 5.81 12.58
CA VAL A 135 5.20 6.83 12.58
C VAL A 135 5.17 7.77 13.79
N SER A 136 4.03 7.89 14.48
CA SER A 136 3.85 8.85 15.58
C SER A 136 3.93 8.21 16.96
N SER A 137 3.61 6.93 17.09
CA SER A 137 3.68 6.19 18.36
C SER A 137 5.10 5.72 18.65
N ASP A 138 5.70 6.22 19.73
CA ASP A 138 7.06 5.83 20.13
C ASP A 138 7.17 4.33 20.45
N THR A 139 6.13 3.74 21.06
CA THR A 139 6.07 2.31 21.37
C THR A 139 6.04 1.45 20.11
N LEU A 140 5.14 1.76 19.18
CA LEU A 140 4.99 0.99 17.94
C LEU A 140 6.22 1.16 17.05
N ARG A 141 6.75 2.38 16.93
CA ARG A 141 7.98 2.65 16.20
C ARG A 141 9.16 1.83 16.75
N ARG A 142 9.33 1.78 18.08
CA ARG A 142 10.37 0.95 18.70
C ARG A 142 10.19 -0.52 18.34
N PHE A 143 8.97 -1.05 18.46
CA PHE A 143 8.66 -2.44 18.12
C PHE A 143 8.95 -2.77 16.64
N LEU A 144 8.49 -1.92 15.71
CA LEU A 144 8.71 -2.09 14.26
C LEU A 144 10.20 -2.03 13.89
N LEU A 145 11.01 -1.35 14.69
CA LEU A 145 12.45 -1.25 14.52
C LEU A 145 13.22 -2.28 15.36
N LEU A 146 12.58 -3.24 16.03
CA LEU A 146 13.30 -4.31 16.73
C LEU A 146 13.92 -5.30 15.72
N PRO A 147 15.23 -5.61 15.84
CA PRO A 147 15.83 -6.71 15.11
C PRO A 147 15.59 -8.07 15.83
N PRO A 148 15.68 -9.20 15.11
CA PRO A 148 15.89 -9.29 13.66
C PRO A 148 14.56 -9.28 12.87
N LEU A 149 13.45 -9.74 13.47
CA LEU A 149 12.30 -10.23 12.71
C LEU A 149 11.47 -9.11 12.04
N PRO A 150 10.92 -8.10 12.75
CA PRO A 150 10.19 -7.00 12.11
C PRO A 150 11.00 -6.29 11.02
N GLN A 151 12.26 -5.97 11.29
CA GLN A 151 13.13 -5.32 10.30
C GLN A 151 13.47 -6.23 9.11
N PHE A 152 13.63 -7.54 9.34
CA PHE A 152 13.87 -8.50 8.26
C PHE A 152 12.65 -8.62 7.35
N LEU A 153 11.47 -8.83 7.92
CA LEU A 153 10.22 -8.91 7.18
C LEU A 153 9.93 -7.61 6.43
N GLY A 154 10.19 -6.45 7.05
CA GLY A 154 10.07 -5.15 6.40
C GLY A 154 10.97 -5.02 5.17
N ARG A 155 12.23 -5.48 5.24
CA ARG A 155 13.18 -5.44 4.11
C ARG A 155 12.75 -6.29 2.92
N ILE A 156 12.25 -7.50 3.18
CA ILE A 156 11.82 -8.43 2.10
C ILE A 156 10.36 -8.25 1.70
N SER A 157 9.62 -7.29 2.29
CA SER A 157 8.16 -7.18 2.18
C SER A 157 7.66 -7.04 0.73
N TYR A 158 8.35 -6.24 -0.09
CA TYR A 158 8.01 -6.07 -1.51
C TYR A 158 8.23 -7.38 -2.30
N SER A 159 9.40 -8.00 -2.13
CA SER A 159 9.69 -9.30 -2.75
C SER A 159 8.70 -10.38 -2.30
N LEU A 160 8.33 -10.41 -1.01
CA LEU A 160 7.35 -11.35 -0.45
C LEU A 160 5.96 -11.12 -1.06
N TYR A 161 5.52 -9.87 -1.13
CA TYR A 161 4.26 -9.49 -1.79
C TYR A 161 4.22 -9.98 -3.25
N LEU A 162 5.34 -9.91 -3.98
CA LEU A 162 5.37 -10.37 -5.36
C LEU A 162 5.31 -11.90 -5.48
N VAL A 163 5.95 -12.66 -4.60
CA VAL A 163 6.14 -14.11 -4.82
C VAL A 163 5.17 -15.00 -4.04
N HIS A 164 4.61 -14.55 -2.91
CA HIS A 164 3.83 -15.41 -2.00
C HIS A 164 2.66 -16.09 -2.72
N ALA A 165 1.87 -15.36 -3.52
CA ALA A 165 0.75 -15.94 -4.26
C ALA A 165 1.22 -16.99 -5.29
N THR A 166 2.31 -16.73 -6.01
CA THR A 166 2.89 -17.72 -6.94
C THR A 166 3.30 -18.99 -6.21
N VAL A 167 3.97 -18.86 -5.05
CA VAL A 167 4.38 -20.02 -4.23
C VAL A 167 3.15 -20.79 -3.73
N LEU A 168 2.13 -20.09 -3.22
CA LEU A 168 0.88 -20.71 -2.79
C LEU A 168 0.24 -21.50 -3.92
N PHE A 169 0.06 -20.89 -5.10
CA PHE A 169 -0.55 -21.57 -6.23
C PHE A 169 0.30 -22.74 -6.72
N ALA A 170 1.62 -22.60 -6.80
CA ALA A 170 2.49 -23.71 -7.19
C ALA A 170 2.33 -24.91 -6.24
N LEU A 171 2.35 -24.67 -4.92
CA LEU A 171 2.15 -25.73 -3.92
C LEU A 171 0.77 -26.38 -4.01
N VAL A 172 -0.29 -25.57 -4.12
CA VAL A 172 -1.64 -26.11 -4.26
C VAL A 172 -1.74 -26.93 -5.54
N HIS A 173 -1.29 -26.44 -6.70
CA HIS A 173 -1.40 -27.19 -7.95
C HIS A 173 -0.60 -28.51 -7.94
N LEU A 174 0.56 -28.54 -7.27
CA LEU A 174 1.41 -29.74 -7.19
C LEU A 174 0.87 -30.78 -6.20
N PHE A 175 0.28 -30.37 -5.08
CA PHE A 175 -0.06 -31.25 -3.97
C PHE A 175 -1.56 -31.38 -3.68
N TYR A 176 -2.41 -30.68 -4.44
CA TYR A 176 -3.86 -30.82 -4.31
C TYR A 176 -4.28 -32.27 -4.53
N GLY A 177 -5.16 -32.77 -3.67
CA GLY A 177 -5.61 -34.17 -3.66
C GLY A 177 -4.61 -35.18 -3.09
N HIS A 178 -3.35 -34.80 -2.81
CA HIS A 178 -2.32 -35.70 -2.30
C HIS A 178 -1.99 -35.45 -0.82
N VAL A 179 -2.08 -34.19 -0.38
CA VAL A 179 -1.76 -33.78 1.00
C VAL A 179 -2.86 -32.85 1.52
N ALA A 180 -3.14 -32.92 2.82
CA ALA A 180 -4.05 -31.96 3.46
C ALA A 180 -3.52 -30.53 3.31
N LEU A 181 -4.40 -29.58 2.93
CA LEU A 181 -4.04 -28.18 2.72
C LEU A 181 -3.30 -27.55 3.92
N ILE A 182 -3.69 -27.91 5.14
CA ILE A 182 -3.05 -27.38 6.36
C ILE A 182 -1.60 -27.83 6.50
N ALA A 183 -1.26 -29.02 6.01
CA ALA A 183 0.10 -29.53 6.03
C ALA A 183 1.01 -28.85 5.00
N LEU A 184 0.44 -28.12 4.02
CA LEU A 184 1.21 -27.27 3.10
C LEU A 184 1.60 -25.91 3.72
N LEU A 185 0.98 -25.51 4.84
CA LEU A 185 1.21 -24.19 5.45
C LEU A 185 2.69 -23.97 5.85
N PRO A 186 3.38 -24.91 6.52
CA PRO A 186 4.79 -24.73 6.85
C PRO A 186 5.66 -24.60 5.59
N ALA A 187 5.41 -25.43 4.57
CA ALA A 187 6.13 -25.37 3.30
C ALA A 187 5.91 -24.03 2.58
N TYR A 188 4.66 -23.55 2.56
CA TYR A 188 4.29 -22.25 2.01
C TYR A 188 5.03 -21.10 2.68
N LEU A 189 5.05 -21.06 4.02
CA LEU A 189 5.73 -19.98 4.77
C LEU A 189 7.23 -20.00 4.51
N VAL A 190 7.87 -21.18 4.61
CA VAL A 190 9.31 -21.34 4.41
C VAL A 190 9.71 -20.98 2.98
N LEU A 191 8.99 -21.50 1.98
CA LEU A 191 9.29 -21.22 0.57
C LEU A 191 9.02 -19.76 0.20
N SER A 192 7.92 -19.16 0.68
CA SER A 192 7.61 -17.76 0.39
C SER A 192 8.67 -16.82 0.96
N VAL A 193 9.06 -17.02 2.22
CA VAL A 193 10.13 -16.22 2.85
C VAL A 193 11.49 -16.50 2.19
N GLY A 194 11.79 -17.75 1.87
CA GLY A 194 13.04 -18.15 1.23
C GLY A 194 13.20 -17.53 -0.16
N VAL A 195 12.22 -17.71 -1.04
CA VAL A 195 12.22 -17.12 -2.38
C VAL A 195 12.22 -15.59 -2.31
N ALA A 196 11.42 -14.99 -1.42
CA ALA A 196 11.42 -13.53 -1.22
C ALA A 196 12.80 -13.00 -0.80
N THR A 197 13.51 -13.73 0.07
CA THR A 197 14.86 -13.35 0.52
C THR A 197 15.87 -13.42 -0.62
N LEU A 198 15.81 -14.48 -1.44
CA LEU A 198 16.66 -14.61 -2.62
C LEU A 198 16.38 -13.50 -3.63
N MET A 199 15.10 -13.24 -3.91
CA MET A 199 14.67 -12.17 -4.82
C MET A 199 15.11 -10.79 -4.32
N HIS A 200 14.93 -10.51 -3.03
CA HIS A 200 15.37 -9.26 -2.42
C HIS A 200 16.89 -9.06 -2.59
N ARG A 201 17.68 -10.09 -2.29
CA ARG A 201 19.15 -10.01 -2.34
C ARG A 201 19.71 -9.91 -3.75
N TYR A 202 19.19 -10.69 -4.69
CA TYR A 202 19.80 -10.86 -6.01
C TYR A 202 19.12 -10.05 -7.12
N ILE A 203 17.90 -9.56 -6.91
CA ILE A 203 17.16 -8.80 -7.93
C ILE A 203 16.85 -7.40 -7.40
N GLU A 204 16.20 -7.29 -6.25
CA GLU A 204 15.71 -6.00 -5.72
C GLU A 204 16.87 -5.05 -5.40
N LEU A 205 17.80 -5.47 -4.52
CA LEU A 205 18.93 -4.63 -4.10
C LEU A 205 19.83 -4.19 -5.27
N PRO A 206 20.25 -5.08 -6.20
CA PRO A 206 21.06 -4.66 -7.34
C PRO A 206 20.34 -3.68 -8.27
N THR A 207 19.03 -3.87 -8.48
CA THR A 207 18.24 -2.99 -9.34
C THR A 207 18.07 -1.61 -8.71
N MET A 208 17.79 -1.54 -7.41
CA MET A 208 17.73 -0.27 -6.68
C MET A 208 19.06 0.48 -6.71
N ALA A 209 20.18 -0.23 -6.54
CA ALA A 209 21.52 0.37 -6.58
C ALA A 209 21.82 0.99 -7.96
N ARG A 210 21.51 0.26 -9.05
CA ARG A 210 21.65 0.76 -10.41
C ARG A 210 20.74 1.96 -10.70
N GLY A 211 19.51 1.93 -10.20
CA GLY A 211 18.56 3.05 -10.31
C GLY A 211 19.09 4.32 -9.66
N LYS A 212 19.62 4.22 -8.43
CA LYS A 212 20.25 5.36 -7.73
C LYS A 212 21.46 5.92 -8.47
N LEU A 213 22.30 5.04 -9.03
CA LEU A 213 23.46 5.46 -9.84
C LEU A 213 23.03 6.22 -11.09
N LEU A 214 21.98 5.76 -11.77
CA LEU A 214 21.44 6.44 -12.95
C LEU A 214 20.86 7.81 -12.59
N ALA A 215 20.06 7.89 -11.52
CA ALA A 215 19.48 9.15 -11.05
C ALA A 215 20.55 10.19 -10.69
N ALA A 216 21.65 9.77 -10.05
CA ALA A 216 22.75 10.66 -9.71
C ALA A 216 23.44 11.29 -10.94
N ARG A 217 23.37 10.67 -12.12
CA ARG A 217 23.94 11.24 -13.36
C ARG A 217 23.11 12.38 -13.95
N PHE A 218 21.82 12.47 -13.61
CA PHE A 218 20.90 13.50 -14.11
C PHE A 218 20.64 14.62 -13.09
N ALA A 219 21.29 14.59 -11.93
CA ALA A 219 21.12 15.58 -10.86
C ALA A 219 22.07 16.80 -10.99
N TYR A 220 22.59 17.05 -12.20
CA TYR A 220 23.47 18.19 -12.54
C TYR A 220 22.73 19.24 -13.35
#